data_AF-A0A7X7JCX4-F1
#
_entry.id   AF-A0A7X7JCX4-F1
#
_cell.length_a   1.000
_cell.length_b   1.000
_cell.length_c   1.000
_cell.angle_alpha   90.00
_cell.angle_beta   90.00
_cell.angle_gamma   90.00
#
_symmetry.space_group_name_H-M   'P 1'
#
loop_
_entity.id
_entity.type
_entity.pdbx_description
1 polymer ?
#
loop_
_entity_poly.entity_id
_entity_poly.type
_entity_poly.pdbx_seq_one_letter_code
_entity_poly.pdbx_strand_id
1 'polypeptide(L)'
;MAQAVEERVGAPAVPGGVVRPGGRRATPFVRPLRLRGWAPSSWGYDPALECFWADLRPDGDAAPVRIGRRHLIATVPGLARAVARTARVPAAEAYLALTR
;
A
#
# COMPACT_ATOMS: atom_id res chain seq x y z
N MET A 1 3.83 3.52 -52.60
CA MET A 1 3.89 2.66 -51.40
C MET A 1 4.95 3.23 -50.49
N ALA A 2 4.56 3.85 -49.38
CA ALA A 2 5.48 4.45 -48.42
C ALA A 2 5.83 3.39 -47.36
N GLN A 3 7.11 3.05 -47.22
CA GLN A 3 7.58 2.21 -46.11
C GLN A 3 8.11 3.13 -45.02
N ALA A 4 7.46 3.08 -43.86
CA ALA A 4 7.85 3.79 -42.66
C ALA A 4 9.14 3.19 -42.11
N VAL A 5 10.13 4.05 -41.92
CA VAL A 5 11.42 3.72 -41.30
C VAL A 5 11.23 3.93 -39.80
N GLU A 6 11.12 2.85 -39.04
CA GLU A 6 10.96 2.92 -37.57
C GLU A 6 12.33 3.10 -36.93
N GLU A 7 12.61 4.34 -36.53
CA GLU A 7 13.81 4.79 -35.86
C GLU A 7 13.91 4.17 -34.45
N ARG A 8 14.78 3.16 -34.30
CA ARG A 8 15.14 2.56 -33.00
C ARG A 8 16.21 3.41 -32.33
N VAL A 9 15.82 4.48 -31.64
CA VAL A 9 16.74 5.21 -30.75
C VAL A 9 16.82 4.48 -29.41
N GLY A 10 17.92 3.75 -29.21
CA GLY A 10 18.29 3.16 -27.94
C GLY A 10 18.64 4.22 -26.90
N ALA A 11 18.02 4.15 -25.73
CA ALA A 11 18.45 4.88 -24.54
C ALA A 11 19.47 4.03 -23.76
N PRO A 12 20.51 4.65 -23.17
CA PRO A 12 21.70 3.95 -22.71
C PRO A 12 21.46 3.10 -21.46
N ALA A 13 22.11 1.94 -21.44
CA ALA A 13 22.30 1.15 -20.24
C ALA A 13 23.09 1.97 -19.21
N VAL A 14 22.51 2.19 -18.03
CA VAL A 14 23.22 2.70 -16.85
C VAL A 14 23.76 1.50 -16.06
N PRO A 15 25.10 1.29 -16.00
CA PRO A 15 25.70 0.33 -15.10
C PRO A 15 26.05 1.05 -13.79
N GLY A 16 25.30 0.75 -12.74
CA GLY A 16 25.55 1.29 -11.40
C GLY A 16 25.09 0.31 -10.32
N GLY A 17 25.84 -0.78 -10.13
CA GLY A 17 25.78 -1.55 -8.88
C GLY A 17 26.11 -0.61 -7.70
N VAL A 18 25.43 -0.69 -6.56
CA VAL A 18 25.59 -1.79 -5.59
C VAL A 18 24.22 -2.19 -5.03
N VAL A 19 23.70 -3.32 -5.46
CA VAL A 19 22.61 -4.01 -4.75
C VAL A 19 23.24 -4.74 -3.57
N ARG A 20 23.13 -4.15 -2.39
CA ARG A 20 23.17 -4.94 -1.14
C ARG A 20 21.99 -4.60 -0.24
N PRO A 21 20.82 -5.22 -0.45
CA PRO A 21 19.86 -5.42 0.60
C PRO A 21 19.96 -6.87 1.06
N GLY A 22 20.71 -7.09 2.14
CA GLY A 22 20.64 -8.32 2.93
C GLY A 22 19.35 -8.43 3.76
N GLY A 23 18.27 -7.77 3.35
CA GLY A 23 16.95 -7.92 3.94
C GLY A 23 16.09 -8.73 2.98
N ARG A 24 15.49 -9.83 3.44
CA ARG A 24 14.39 -10.48 2.72
C ARG A 24 13.41 -9.38 2.29
N ARG A 25 13.22 -9.17 0.97
CA ARG A 25 12.12 -8.34 0.47
C ARG A 25 10.86 -8.84 1.14
N ALA A 26 10.16 -7.97 1.88
CA ALA A 26 8.95 -8.35 2.56
C ALA A 26 7.95 -8.89 1.53
N THR A 27 7.33 -10.02 1.84
CA THR A 27 6.37 -10.67 0.93
C THR A 27 5.09 -9.83 0.85
N PRO A 28 4.49 -9.71 -0.34
CA PRO A 28 3.18 -9.09 -0.47
C PRO A 28 2.17 -9.87 0.38
N PHE A 29 1.28 -9.15 1.04
CA PHE A 29 0.20 -9.79 1.80
C PHE A 29 -1.07 -8.94 1.78
N VAL A 30 -2.18 -9.62 1.98
CA VAL A 30 -3.49 -9.03 2.27
C VAL A 30 -4.04 -9.72 3.50
N ARG A 31 -4.48 -8.93 4.47
CA ARG A 31 -5.04 -9.41 5.73
C ARG A 31 -6.38 -8.77 6.02
N PRO A 32 -7.30 -9.48 6.69
CA PRO A 32 -8.52 -8.88 7.20
C PRO A 32 -8.19 -7.72 8.15
N LEU A 33 -8.99 -6.67 8.09
CA LEU A 33 -8.98 -5.56 9.03
C LEU A 33 -10.38 -5.45 9.64
N ARG A 34 -10.47 -5.58 10.96
CA ARG A 34 -11.73 -5.45 11.71
C ARG A 34 -11.65 -4.23 12.62
N LEU A 35 -12.53 -3.27 12.39
CA LEU A 35 -12.67 -2.05 13.18
C LEU A 35 -14.10 -1.99 13.71
N ARG A 36 -14.30 -1.44 14.91
CA ARG A 36 -15.64 -1.33 15.49
C ARG A 36 -16.50 -0.33 14.70
N GLY A 37 -17.71 -0.74 14.30
CA GLY A 37 -18.62 0.09 13.50
C GLY A 37 -18.21 0.23 12.02
N TRP A 38 -17.41 -0.73 11.53
CA TRP A 38 -17.00 -0.83 10.13
C TRP A 38 -17.25 -2.24 9.61
N ALA A 39 -17.62 -2.32 8.34
CA ALA A 39 -17.78 -3.55 7.63
C ALA A 39 -16.41 -4.22 7.42
N PRO A 40 -16.37 -5.54 7.10
CA PRO A 40 -15.13 -6.26 6.85
C PRO A 40 -14.22 -5.51 5.86
N SER A 41 -13.07 -5.06 6.37
CA SER A 41 -12.10 -4.25 5.64
C SER A 41 -10.83 -5.07 5.39
N SER A 42 -9.88 -4.53 4.64
CA SER A 42 -8.61 -5.19 4.37
C SER A 42 -7.43 -4.25 4.45
N TRP A 43 -6.26 -4.81 4.71
CA TRP A 43 -4.99 -4.09 4.69
C TRP A 43 -3.89 -4.98 4.16
N GLY A 44 -2.78 -4.38 3.75
CA GLY A 44 -1.69 -5.14 3.16
C GLY A 44 -0.40 -4.37 2.98
N TYR A 45 0.53 -5.04 2.32
CA TYR A 45 1.84 -4.50 1.97
C TYR A 45 2.09 -4.65 0.47
N ASP A 46 2.59 -3.59 -0.15
CA ASP A 46 3.05 -3.57 -1.53
C ASP A 46 4.60 -3.54 -1.56
N PRO A 47 5.26 -4.62 -1.99
CA PRO A 47 6.72 -4.69 -2.04
C PRO A 47 7.34 -3.89 -3.21
N ALA A 48 6.55 -3.46 -4.20
CA ALA A 48 7.07 -2.65 -5.30
C ALA A 48 7.30 -1.19 -4.87
N LEU A 49 6.49 -0.71 -3.93
CA LEU A 49 6.54 0.65 -3.38
C LEU A 49 7.01 0.69 -1.92
N GLU A 50 7.31 -0.48 -1.36
CA GLU A 50 7.67 -0.69 0.04
C GLU A 50 6.73 0.00 1.04
N CYS A 51 5.41 -0.05 0.77
CA CYS A 51 4.41 0.68 1.54
C CYS A 51 3.22 -0.19 1.98
N PHE A 52 2.61 0.18 3.10
CA PHE A 52 1.38 -0.37 3.61
C PHE A 52 0.15 0.37 3.06
N TRP A 53 -0.96 -0.36 2.94
CA TRP A 53 -2.23 0.17 2.45
C TRP A 53 -3.42 -0.42 3.23
N ALA A 54 -4.58 0.25 3.16
CA ALA A 54 -5.84 -0.25 3.70
C ALA A 54 -7.03 0.14 2.82
N ASP A 55 -7.95 -0.80 2.61
CA ASP A 55 -9.26 -0.58 2.02
C ASP A 55 -10.31 -0.70 3.13
N LEU A 56 -10.90 0.44 3.50
CA LEU A 56 -11.85 0.57 4.60
C LEU A 56 -13.27 0.62 4.06
N ARG A 57 -14.16 -0.20 4.64
CA ARG A 57 -15.57 -0.27 4.28
C ARG A 57 -16.41 0.23 5.45
N PRO A 58 -17.03 1.42 5.35
CA PRO A 58 -17.99 1.86 6.36
C PRO A 58 -19.15 0.86 6.47
N ASP A 59 -19.77 0.78 7.64
CA ASP A 59 -21.07 0.11 7.77
C ASP A 59 -22.15 0.94 7.03
N GLY A 60 -23.05 0.26 6.30
CA GLY A 60 -24.12 0.89 5.51
C GLY A 60 -23.71 1.28 4.08
N ASP A 61 -24.35 2.30 3.52
CA ASP A 61 -24.21 2.68 2.10
C ASP A 61 -23.11 3.73 1.82
N ALA A 62 -22.30 4.06 2.83
CA ALA A 62 -21.22 5.04 2.63
C ALA A 62 -20.11 4.47 1.73
N ALA A 63 -19.52 5.35 0.91
CA ALA A 63 -18.50 4.98 -0.04
C ALA A 63 -17.25 4.40 0.66
N PRO A 64 -16.64 3.31 0.13
CA PRO A 64 -15.38 2.79 0.63
C PRO A 64 -14.26 3.82 0.59
N VAL A 65 -13.38 3.79 1.59
CA VAL A 65 -12.23 4.69 1.69
C VAL A 65 -10.93 3.92 1.52
N ARG A 66 -10.09 4.35 0.57
CA ARG A 66 -8.81 3.72 0.28
C ARG A 66 -7.63 4.55 0.76
N ILE A 67 -6.89 4.02 1.72
CA ILE A 67 -5.55 4.46 2.07
C ILE A 67 -4.58 3.72 1.14
N GLY A 68 -4.47 4.23 -0.09
CA GLY A 68 -3.74 3.58 -1.17
C GLY A 68 -2.27 3.95 -1.27
N ARG A 69 -1.61 3.36 -2.26
CA ARG A 69 -0.19 3.49 -2.61
C ARG A 69 0.33 4.93 -2.77
N ARG A 70 -0.54 5.88 -3.11
CA ARG A 70 -0.19 7.31 -3.21
C ARG A 70 0.20 7.95 -1.86
N HIS A 71 -0.18 7.32 -0.74
CA HIS A 71 0.15 7.80 0.60
C HIS A 71 1.53 7.34 1.08
N LEU A 72 2.17 6.39 0.40
CA LEU A 72 3.54 5.90 0.65
C LEU A 72 3.84 5.65 2.14
N ILE A 73 2.91 5.02 2.85
CA ILE A 73 3.04 4.78 4.28
C ILE A 73 3.99 3.61 4.50
N ALA A 74 5.23 3.90 4.91
CA ALA A 74 6.28 2.89 5.05
C ALA A 74 6.25 2.08 6.36
N THR A 75 5.35 2.40 7.30
CA THR A 75 5.32 1.76 8.63
C THR A 75 3.92 1.40 9.10
N VAL A 76 3.79 0.30 9.85
CA VAL A 76 2.52 -0.12 10.47
C VAL A 76 1.96 0.95 11.43
N PRO A 77 2.74 1.59 12.32
CA PRO A 77 2.24 2.72 13.11
C PRO A 77 1.75 3.90 12.27
N GLY A 78 2.41 4.19 11.14
CA GLY A 78 1.97 5.19 10.18
C GLY A 78 0.59 4.85 9.60
N LEU A 79 0.39 3.58 9.22
CA LEU A 79 -0.89 3.11 8.69
C LEU A 79 -1.97 3.16 9.77
N ALA A 80 -1.66 2.73 11.00
CA ALA A 80 -2.58 2.79 12.13
C ALA A 80 -3.10 4.21 12.38
N ARG A 81 -2.23 5.23 12.32
CA ARG A 81 -2.63 6.63 12.46
C ARG A 81 -3.51 7.11 11.30
N ALA A 82 -3.23 6.68 10.08
CA ALA A 82 -4.07 7.00 8.92
C ALA A 82 -5.45 6.36 9.04
N VAL A 83 -5.51 5.07 9.36
CA VAL A 83 -6.75 4.32 9.61
C VAL A 83 -7.55 4.96 10.74
N ALA A 84 -6.91 5.28 11.88
CA ALA A 84 -7.58 5.89 13.03
C ALA A 84 -8.25 7.23 12.68
N ARG A 85 -7.56 8.09 11.91
CA ARG A 85 -8.12 9.37 11.46
C ARG A 85 -9.31 9.19 10.51
N THR A 86 -9.18 8.27 9.55
CA THR A 86 -10.25 7.99 8.58
C THR A 86 -11.46 7.34 9.23
N ALA A 87 -11.21 6.35 10.10
CA ALA A 87 -12.24 5.56 10.76
C ALA A 87 -12.83 6.20 12.02
N ARG A 88 -12.24 7.31 12.48
CA ARG A 88 -12.57 8.01 13.73
C ARG A 88 -12.54 7.09 14.96
N VAL A 89 -11.55 6.21 15.01
CA VAL A 89 -11.29 5.30 16.14
C VAL A 89 -9.97 5.66 16.84
N PRO A 90 -9.73 5.23 18.09
CA PRO A 90 -8.45 5.43 18.76
C PRO A 90 -7.27 4.82 17.98
N ALA A 91 -6.12 5.49 17.96
CA ALA A 91 -4.92 5.00 17.27
C ALA A 91 -4.42 3.65 17.80
N ALA A 92 -4.59 3.39 19.11
CA ALA A 92 -4.26 2.11 19.71
C ALA A 92 -5.16 0.98 19.20
N GLU A 93 -6.46 1.24 19.02
CA GLU A 93 -7.40 0.27 18.45
C GLU A 93 -7.03 -0.07 17.01
N ALA A 94 -6.76 0.94 16.18
CA ALA A 94 -6.32 0.73 14.80
C ALA A 94 -5.00 -0.03 14.71
N TYR A 95 -4.05 0.25 15.60
CA TYR A 95 -2.77 -0.46 15.65
C TYR A 95 -2.96 -1.95 16.00
N LEU A 96 -3.74 -2.24 17.05
CA LEU A 96 -4.05 -3.62 17.44
C LEU A 96 -4.78 -4.38 16.34
N ALA A 97 -5.65 -3.72 15.58
CA ALA A 97 -6.35 -4.34 14.46
C ALA A 97 -5.42 -4.71 13.28
N LEU A 98 -4.31 -3.99 13.10
CA LEU A 98 -3.30 -4.27 12.08
C LEU A 98 -2.24 -5.30 12.52
N THR A 99 -2.19 -5.67 13.80
CA THR A 99 -1.17 -6.61 14.30
C THR A 99 -1.74 -7.95 14.75
N ARG A 100 -3.04 -8.16 14.55
CA ARG A 100 -3.74 -9.42 14.84
C ARG A 100 -3.79 -10.35 13.63
#